data_AF-A0A2N3G9Z8-F1
#
_entry.id   AF-A0A2N3G9Z8-F1
#
_cell.length_a   1.000
_cell.length_b   1.000
_cell.length_c   1.000
_cell.angle_alpha   90.00
_cell.angle_beta   90.00
_cell.angle_gamma   90.00
#
_symmetry.space_group_name_H-M   'P 1'
#
loop_
_entity.id
_entity.type
_entity.pdbx_description
1 polymer ?
#
loop_
_entity_poly.entity_id
_entity_poly.type
_entity_poly.pdbx_seq_one_letter_code
_entity_poly.pdbx_strand_id
1 'polypeptide(L)'
;MDAKSRMGTGSPADRRPDIPVGDRRRFGRLAVIAGTILVAVIALAFGTEAVTSSPQLCFSCHEMELRAHSWSVSAHSGIDCVRCHQTPRPWYEVPQKLADRGALLGRDVARHVSGDYAAQIDERIVADPISDEICLQCHDPNRKATSGFRIQIDHVEHAKRNGSCISCHV
;
A
#
# COMPACT_ATOMS: atom_id res chain seq x y z
N MET A 1 -6.83 18.80 -86.31
CA MET A 1 -8.19 18.30 -86.04
C MET A 1 -8.22 16.83 -86.44
N ASP A 2 -8.36 15.80 -85.62
CA ASP A 2 -8.01 15.54 -84.22
C ASP A 2 -7.79 14.03 -84.15
N ALA A 3 -6.67 13.60 -83.57
CA ALA A 3 -6.31 12.19 -83.48
C ALA A 3 -6.49 11.67 -82.05
N LYS A 4 -7.60 10.93 -81.87
CA LYS A 4 -7.72 9.72 -81.04
C LYS A 4 -7.43 9.81 -79.53
N SER A 5 -8.54 9.83 -78.80
CA SER A 5 -8.71 9.32 -77.43
C SER A 5 -8.02 7.95 -77.24
N ARG A 6 -7.14 7.84 -76.23
CA ARG A 6 -6.67 6.57 -75.68
C ARG A 6 -7.38 6.33 -74.35
N MET A 7 -8.42 5.48 -74.39
CA MET A 7 -8.96 4.81 -73.21
C MET A 7 -7.95 3.74 -72.78
N GLY A 8 -7.34 3.93 -71.61
CA GLY A 8 -6.51 2.91 -70.95
C GLY A 8 -7.38 1.87 -70.26
N THR A 9 -7.19 0.62 -70.63
CA THR A 9 -7.81 -0.57 -70.01
C THR A 9 -7.00 -0.98 -68.77
N GLY A 10 -7.45 -0.62 -67.58
CA GLY A 10 -6.94 -1.16 -66.31
C GLY A 10 -7.74 -2.41 -65.91
N SER A 11 -7.07 -3.53 -65.68
CA SER A 11 -7.66 -4.81 -65.28
C SER A 11 -8.25 -4.76 -63.85
N PRO A 12 -9.40 -5.40 -63.55
CA PRO A 12 -10.05 -5.35 -62.23
C PRO A 12 -9.29 -6.08 -61.11
N ALA A 13 -8.21 -6.80 -61.44
CA ALA A 13 -7.54 -7.75 -60.56
C ALA A 13 -6.42 -7.16 -59.67
N ASP A 14 -6.14 -5.86 -59.73
CA ASP A 14 -5.03 -5.23 -58.98
C ASP A 14 -5.50 -4.26 -57.86
N ARG A 15 -6.73 -4.39 -57.39
CA ARG A 15 -7.15 -3.69 -56.15
C ARG A 15 -6.73 -4.49 -54.93
N ARG A 16 -5.49 -4.29 -54.49
CA ARG A 16 -5.09 -4.69 -53.13
C ARG A 16 -5.90 -3.86 -52.13
N PRO A 17 -6.44 -4.44 -51.05
CA PRO A 17 -7.10 -3.67 -50.02
C PRO A 17 -6.08 -2.73 -49.37
N ASP A 18 -6.38 -1.42 -49.38
CA ASP A 18 -5.58 -0.41 -48.71
C ASP A 18 -5.62 -0.66 -47.20
N ILE A 19 -4.57 -1.29 -46.66
CA ILE A 19 -4.39 -1.39 -45.21
C ILE A 19 -4.00 0.01 -44.71
N PRO A 20 -4.78 0.65 -43.82
CA PRO A 20 -4.45 1.96 -43.31
C PRO A 20 -3.10 1.91 -42.60
N VAL A 21 -2.07 2.49 -43.22
CA VAL A 21 -0.75 2.63 -42.61
C VAL A 21 -0.85 3.67 -41.52
N GLY A 22 -1.08 3.19 -40.29
CA GLY A 22 -1.13 4.02 -39.11
C GLY A 22 0.13 4.90 -39.00
N ASP A 23 -0.06 6.21 -38.83
CA ASP A 23 1.03 7.21 -38.77
C ASP A 23 1.99 6.86 -37.63
N ARG A 24 3.13 6.25 -37.98
CA ARG A 24 4.17 5.79 -37.05
C ARG A 24 4.61 6.88 -36.08
N ARG A 25 4.53 8.16 -36.47
CA ARG A 25 4.86 9.30 -35.62
C ARG A 25 3.79 9.57 -34.56
N ARG A 26 2.51 9.36 -34.89
CA ARG A 26 1.41 9.42 -33.91
C ARG A 26 1.49 8.26 -32.93
N PHE A 27 1.74 7.04 -33.41
CA PHE A 27 1.93 5.88 -32.54
C PHE A 27 3.14 6.07 -31.61
N GLY A 28 4.27 6.59 -32.10
CA GLY A 28 5.43 6.90 -31.26
C GLY A 28 5.14 7.97 -30.20
N ARG A 29 4.43 9.05 -30.56
CA ARG A 29 4.03 10.10 -29.60
C ARG A 29 3.07 9.58 -28.54
N LEU A 30 2.07 8.79 -28.93
CA LEU A 30 1.11 8.18 -28.00
C LEU A 30 1.80 7.20 -27.06
N ALA A 31 2.75 6.39 -27.56
CA ALA A 31 3.54 5.49 -26.73
C ALA A 31 4.39 6.25 -25.70
N VAL A 32 5.01 7.36 -26.09
CA VAL A 32 5.77 8.22 -25.16
C VAL A 32 4.84 8.82 -24.10
N ILE A 33 3.69 9.38 -24.49
CA ILE A 33 2.71 9.96 -23.54
C ILE A 33 2.19 8.90 -22.57
N ALA A 34 1.82 7.72 -23.07
CA ALA A 34 1.35 6.63 -22.23
C ALA A 34 2.45 6.16 -21.26
N GLY A 35 3.70 6.06 -21.75
CA GLY A 35 4.85 5.71 -20.92
C GLY A 35 5.13 6.74 -19.83
N THR A 36 5.08 8.05 -20.13
CA THR A 36 5.29 9.09 -19.12
C THR A 36 4.19 9.11 -18.07
N ILE A 37 2.92 8.95 -18.48
CA ILE A 37 1.79 8.83 -17.55
C ILE A 37 1.97 7.61 -16.64
N LEU A 38 2.33 6.46 -17.20
CA LEU A 38 2.55 5.24 -16.42
C LEU A 38 3.63 5.44 -15.36
N VAL A 39 4.78 6.01 -15.75
CA VAL A 39 5.87 6.31 -14.82
C VAL A 39 5.43 7.29 -13.74
N ALA A 40 4.67 8.34 -14.10
CA ALA A 40 4.16 9.31 -13.14
C ALA A 40 3.19 8.67 -12.14
N VAL A 41 2.29 7.80 -12.58
CA VAL A 41 1.35 7.08 -11.72
C VAL A 41 2.08 6.15 -10.75
N ILE A 42 3.07 5.40 -11.24
CA ILE A 42 3.90 4.52 -10.40
C ILE A 42 4.66 5.35 -9.36
N ALA A 43 5.33 6.43 -9.80
CA ALA A 43 6.07 7.31 -8.90
C ALA A 43 5.17 7.92 -7.82
N LEU A 44 3.96 8.34 -8.19
CA LEU A 44 2.97 8.85 -7.26
C LEU A 44 2.54 7.78 -6.25
N ALA A 45 2.23 6.57 -6.71
CA ALA A 45 1.78 5.48 -5.84
C ALA A 45 2.85 5.05 -4.82
N PHE A 46 4.12 4.92 -5.25
CA PHE A 46 5.21 4.59 -4.34
C PHE A 46 5.57 5.75 -3.42
N GLY A 47 5.51 6.99 -3.91
CA GLY A 47 5.76 8.19 -3.12
C GLY A 47 4.71 8.37 -2.02
N THR A 48 3.42 8.20 -2.34
CA THR A 48 2.34 8.28 -1.36
C THR A 48 2.44 7.14 -0.34
N GLU A 49 2.74 5.92 -0.77
CA GLU A 49 2.96 4.80 0.15
C GLU A 49 4.08 5.12 1.15
N ALA A 50 5.25 5.54 0.67
CA ALA A 50 6.42 5.82 1.51
C ALA A 50 6.17 6.95 2.51
N VAL A 51 5.48 8.02 2.10
CA VAL A 51 5.15 9.14 2.98
C VAL A 51 4.09 8.74 4.00
N THR A 52 3.05 8.03 3.59
CA THR A 52 1.93 7.70 4.47
C THR A 52 2.20 6.48 5.37
N SER A 53 3.20 5.65 5.05
CA SER A 53 3.65 4.56 5.93
C SER A 53 4.65 5.02 6.99
N SER A 54 5.30 6.17 6.77
CA SER A 54 6.38 6.68 7.60
C SER A 54 5.92 7.00 9.04
N PRO A 55 6.66 6.56 10.07
CA PRO A 55 6.39 6.92 11.46
C PRO A 55 6.32 8.43 11.72
N GLN A 56 7.09 9.20 10.96
CA GLN A 56 7.23 10.66 11.09
C GLN A 56 5.92 11.38 10.81
N LEU A 57 5.08 10.85 9.90
CA LEU A 57 3.73 11.38 9.70
C LEU A 57 2.85 11.12 10.93
N CYS A 58 2.98 9.98 11.60
CA CYS A 58 2.28 9.73 12.85
C CYS A 58 2.79 10.65 13.96
N PHE A 59 4.09 10.93 14.00
CA PHE A 59 4.73 11.75 15.02
C PHE A 59 4.46 13.25 14.85
N SER A 60 3.89 13.68 13.72
CA SER A 60 3.55 15.10 13.52
C SER A 60 2.36 15.56 14.36
N CYS A 61 1.62 14.62 14.95
CA CYS A 61 0.51 14.88 15.85
C CYS A 61 0.98 14.70 17.30
N HIS A 62 0.78 15.69 18.17
CA HIS A 62 1.21 15.64 19.57
C HIS A 62 0.44 14.56 20.37
N GLU A 63 -0.77 14.22 19.93
CA GLU A 63 -1.58 13.12 20.47
C GLU A 63 -0.87 11.77 20.37
N MET A 64 0.09 11.63 19.46
CA MET A 64 0.87 10.42 19.24
C MET A 64 2.19 10.37 20.03
N GLU A 65 2.53 11.38 20.83
CA GLU A 65 3.82 11.45 21.54
C GLU A 65 4.10 10.23 22.42
N LEU A 66 3.12 9.80 23.23
CA LEU A 66 3.24 8.62 24.10
C LEU A 66 3.46 7.33 23.29
N ARG A 67 2.76 7.18 22.17
CA ARG A 67 2.90 6.02 21.25
C ARG A 67 4.26 6.05 20.55
N ALA A 68 4.70 7.23 20.11
CA ALA A 68 5.99 7.43 19.46
C ALA A 68 7.16 7.07 20.38
N HIS A 69 7.08 7.52 21.64
CA HIS A 69 8.06 7.15 22.66
C HIS A 69 8.05 5.64 22.95
N SER A 70 6.86 5.05 23.12
CA SER A 70 6.75 3.60 23.37
C SER A 70 7.34 2.78 22.22
N TRP A 71 7.09 3.19 20.97
CA TRP A 71 7.68 2.57 19.79
C TRP A 71 9.20 2.70 19.77
N SER A 72 9.75 3.89 20.05
CA SER A 72 11.19 4.17 19.93
C SER A 72 12.06 3.35 20.89
N VAL A 73 11.53 3.00 22.06
CA VAL A 73 12.22 2.17 23.06
C VAL A 73 11.87 0.67 22.94
N SER A 74 10.96 0.30 22.04
CA SER A 74 10.55 -1.10 21.84
C SER A 74 11.52 -1.87 20.94
N ALA A 75 11.38 -3.20 20.92
CA ALA A 75 12.08 -4.07 19.96
C ALA A 75 11.65 -3.84 18.48
N HIS A 76 10.57 -3.10 18.25
CA HIS A 76 10.02 -2.82 16.91
C HIS A 76 10.33 -1.39 16.41
N SER A 77 11.23 -0.66 17.07
CA SER A 77 11.66 0.68 16.63
C SER A 77 12.34 0.73 15.24
N GLY A 78 12.63 -0.44 14.66
CA GLY A 78 13.18 -0.56 13.30
C GLY A 78 12.13 -0.73 12.19
N ILE A 79 10.82 -0.75 12.50
CA ILE A 79 9.76 -0.94 11.51
C ILE A 79 8.69 0.16 11.58
N ASP A 80 8.07 0.44 10.44
CA ASP A 80 7.02 1.47 10.30
C ASP A 80 5.75 1.13 11.11
N CYS A 81 5.07 2.16 11.65
CA CYS A 81 3.84 2.02 12.43
C CYS A 81 2.76 1.20 11.71
N VAL A 82 2.59 1.43 10.40
CA VAL A 82 1.57 0.77 9.58
C VAL A 82 1.84 -0.71 9.35
N ARG A 83 3.06 -1.21 9.65
CA ARG A 83 3.33 -2.66 9.62
C ARG A 83 2.52 -3.39 10.67
N CYS A 84 2.16 -2.70 11.76
CA CYS A 84 1.32 -3.24 12.83
C CYS A 84 -0.08 -2.64 12.88
N HIS A 85 -0.27 -1.40 12.43
CA HIS A 85 -1.56 -0.70 12.55
C HIS A 85 -2.41 -0.72 11.27
N GLN A 86 -2.00 -1.47 10.24
CA GLN A 86 -2.76 -1.66 9.02
C GLN A 86 -2.96 -3.14 8.73
N THR A 87 -4.15 -3.49 8.25
CA THR A 87 -4.43 -4.84 7.77
C THR A 87 -3.44 -5.23 6.66
N PRO A 88 -2.81 -6.41 6.75
CA PRO A 88 -1.89 -6.87 5.72
C PRO A 88 -2.65 -7.01 4.40
N ARG A 89 -2.06 -6.48 3.32
CA ARG A 89 -2.64 -6.56 1.97
C ARG A 89 -1.57 -6.98 0.97
N PRO A 90 -1.92 -7.78 -0.05
CA PRO A 90 -1.02 -8.06 -1.15
C PRO A 90 -0.52 -6.79 -1.82
N TRP A 91 0.68 -6.84 -2.39
CA TRP A 91 1.33 -5.67 -3.00
C TRP A 91 0.51 -5.03 -4.13
N TYR A 92 -0.38 -5.77 -4.79
CA TYR A 92 -1.21 -5.27 -5.89
C TYR A 92 -2.48 -4.53 -5.42
N GLU A 93 -2.85 -4.63 -4.14
CA GLU A 93 -4.00 -3.94 -3.55
C GLU A 93 -3.65 -2.54 -3.03
N VAL A 94 -2.68 -1.86 -3.67
CA VAL A 94 -2.27 -0.50 -3.31
C VAL A 94 -3.46 0.47 -3.24
N PRO A 95 -4.42 0.48 -4.19
CA PRO A 95 -5.54 1.42 -4.12
C PRO A 95 -6.39 1.25 -2.86
N GLN A 96 -6.75 0.01 -2.49
CA GLN A 96 -7.53 -0.28 -1.28
C GLN A 96 -6.71 0.04 -0.03
N LYS A 97 -5.44 -0.36 -0.02
CA LYS A 97 -4.49 -0.07 1.06
C LYS A 97 -4.39 1.43 1.34
N LEU A 98 -4.26 2.26 0.31
CA LEU A 98 -4.19 3.71 0.44
C LEU A 98 -5.56 4.31 0.83
N ALA A 99 -6.67 3.77 0.32
CA ALA A 99 -8.01 4.22 0.68
C ALA A 99 -8.30 4.00 2.18
N ASP A 100 -8.03 2.80 2.69
CA ASP A 100 -8.19 2.47 4.11
C ASP A 100 -7.33 3.39 4.99
N ARG A 101 -6.06 3.55 4.63
CA ARG A 101 -5.13 4.42 5.36
C ARG A 101 -5.57 5.88 5.33
N GLY A 102 -6.05 6.36 4.18
CA GLY A 102 -6.60 7.70 4.02
C GLY A 102 -7.84 7.93 4.88
N ALA A 103 -8.72 6.93 5.01
CA ALA A 103 -9.89 7.00 5.89
C ALA A 103 -9.48 7.08 7.38
N LEU A 104 -8.49 6.31 7.80
CA LEU A 104 -7.93 6.38 9.16
C LEU A 104 -7.31 7.75 9.44
N LEU A 105 -6.44 8.24 8.55
CA LEU A 105 -5.82 9.56 8.68
C LEU A 105 -6.87 10.68 8.69
N GLY A 106 -7.88 10.61 7.80
CA GLY A 106 -8.96 11.59 7.73
C GLY A 106 -9.79 11.64 9.02
N ARG A 107 -10.08 10.48 9.63
CA ARG A 107 -10.72 10.40 10.95
C ARG A 107 -9.85 11.05 12.03
N ASP A 108 -8.55 10.75 12.04
CA ASP A 108 -7.64 11.24 13.07
C ASP A 108 -7.45 12.77 12.95
N VAL A 109 -7.33 13.30 11.73
CA VAL A 109 -7.34 14.75 11.45
C VAL A 109 -8.67 15.38 11.87
N ALA A 110 -9.80 14.76 11.58
CA ALA A 110 -11.11 15.29 11.97
C ALA A 110 -11.22 15.42 13.49
N ARG A 111 -10.76 14.40 14.25
CA ARG A 111 -10.72 14.45 15.72
C ARG A 111 -9.75 15.49 16.26
N HIS A 112 -8.57 15.60 15.65
CA HIS A 112 -7.58 16.62 16.01
C HIS A 112 -8.17 18.03 15.91
N VAL A 113 -8.83 18.32 14.78
CA VAL A 113 -9.43 19.64 14.52
C VAL A 113 -10.67 19.89 15.37
N SER A 114 -11.51 18.88 15.60
CA SER A 114 -12.72 19.06 16.41
C SER A 114 -12.46 19.09 17.92
N GLY A 115 -11.33 18.54 18.38
CA GLY A 115 -11.06 18.31 19.80
C GLY A 115 -11.93 17.23 20.46
N ASP A 116 -12.69 16.47 19.65
CA ASP A 116 -13.60 15.43 20.12
C ASP A 116 -12.86 14.09 20.30
N TYR A 117 -12.31 13.91 21.49
CA TYR A 117 -11.64 12.68 21.92
C TYR A 117 -12.59 11.89 22.81
N ALA A 118 -13.30 10.92 22.22
CA ALA A 118 -14.34 10.13 22.88
C ALA A 118 -13.87 9.28 24.09
N ALA A 119 -12.55 9.17 24.34
CA ALA A 119 -11.98 8.54 25.53
C ALA A 119 -10.56 9.07 25.77
N GLN A 120 -10.17 9.15 27.04
CA GLN A 120 -8.80 9.45 27.48
C GLN A 120 -7.82 8.47 26.83
N ILE A 121 -6.89 8.96 26.00
CA ILE A 121 -5.81 8.18 25.34
C ILE A 121 -4.92 7.44 26.38
N ASP A 122 -5.07 7.82 27.63
CA ASP A 122 -4.36 7.50 28.86
C ASP A 122 -4.79 6.17 29.51
N GLU A 123 -5.95 5.62 29.16
CA GLU A 123 -6.29 4.28 29.61
C GLU A 123 -5.66 3.24 28.69
N ARG A 124 -5.51 2.03 29.23
CA ARG A 124 -5.22 0.77 28.53
C ARG A 124 -6.37 0.45 27.55
N ILE A 125 -6.67 1.37 26.65
CA ILE A 125 -7.77 1.37 25.71
C ILE A 125 -7.50 0.20 24.78
N VAL A 126 -8.38 -0.80 24.85
CA VAL A 126 -9.40 -1.14 23.83
C VAL A 126 -9.15 -0.59 22.42
N ALA A 127 -7.90 -0.51 21.97
CA ALA A 127 -7.61 -0.65 20.57
C ALA A 127 -8.05 -2.08 20.24
N ASP A 128 -8.77 -2.25 19.14
CA ASP A 128 -9.01 -3.59 18.63
C ASP A 128 -7.67 -4.34 18.66
N PRO A 129 -7.61 -5.49 19.34
CA PRO A 129 -6.37 -6.21 19.51
C PRO A 129 -5.73 -6.41 18.14
N ILE A 130 -4.44 -6.10 18.04
CA ILE A 130 -3.66 -6.32 16.81
C ILE A 130 -3.80 -7.80 16.46
N SER A 131 -4.37 -8.09 15.28
CA SER A 131 -4.55 -9.46 14.81
C SER A 131 -3.22 -10.19 14.73
N ASP A 132 -3.20 -11.47 15.12
CA ASP A 132 -2.02 -12.32 15.07
C ASP A 132 -1.43 -12.43 13.65
N GLU A 133 -2.23 -12.27 12.60
CA GLU A 133 -1.76 -12.25 11.20
C GLU A 133 -0.65 -11.22 10.97
N ILE A 134 -0.70 -10.09 11.69
CA ILE A 134 0.31 -9.04 11.61
C ILE A 134 1.65 -9.56 12.14
N CYS A 135 1.64 -10.23 13.29
CA CYS A 135 2.82 -10.81 13.89
C CYS A 135 3.41 -11.91 13.00
N LEU A 136 2.53 -12.74 12.42
CA LEU A 136 2.89 -13.89 11.59
C LEU A 136 3.53 -13.51 10.24
N GLN A 137 3.48 -12.24 9.82
CA GLN A 137 4.26 -11.76 8.67
C GLN A 137 5.78 -11.87 8.88
N CYS A 138 6.22 -11.75 10.14
CA CYS A 138 7.64 -11.70 10.50
C CYS A 138 8.03 -12.77 11.53
N HIS A 139 7.08 -13.32 12.27
CA HIS A 139 7.31 -14.27 13.36
C HIS A 139 6.68 -15.62 13.06
N ASP A 140 7.53 -16.65 12.97
CA ASP A 140 7.05 -18.03 12.94
C ASP A 140 6.58 -18.47 14.34
N PRO A 141 5.38 -19.08 14.49
CA PRO A 141 4.85 -19.50 15.78
C PRO A 141 5.64 -20.66 16.41
N ASN A 142 6.43 -21.39 15.64
CA ASN A 142 7.29 -22.47 16.12
C ASN A 142 8.72 -21.99 16.44
N ARG A 143 8.99 -20.67 16.39
CA ARG A 143 10.33 -20.17 16.74
C ARG A 143 10.63 -20.46 18.20
N LYS A 144 11.85 -20.93 18.48
CA LYS A 144 12.35 -21.08 19.85
C LYS A 144 12.71 -19.69 20.39
N ALA A 145 11.81 -19.08 21.14
CA ALA A 145 12.07 -17.83 21.84
C ALA A 145 12.25 -18.10 23.34
N THR A 146 13.32 -17.56 23.92
CA THR A 146 13.45 -17.49 25.38
C THR A 146 12.90 -16.14 25.80
N SER A 147 11.85 -16.10 26.63
CA SER A 147 11.45 -14.85 27.25
C SER A 147 12.58 -14.34 28.15
N GLY A 148 12.74 -13.02 28.28
CA GLY A 148 13.82 -12.42 29.08
C GLY A 148 13.85 -12.91 30.55
N PHE A 149 12.74 -13.47 31.03
CA PHE A 149 12.56 -14.00 32.37
C PHE A 149 13.02 -15.46 32.55
N ARG A 150 13.68 -16.08 31.56
CA ARG A 150 14.18 -17.48 31.61
C ARG A 150 13.08 -18.52 31.93
N ILE A 151 11.82 -18.19 31.63
CA ILE A 151 10.70 -19.11 31.79
C ILE A 151 10.70 -20.05 30.59
N GLN A 152 10.69 -21.36 30.84
CA GLN A 152 10.53 -22.36 29.80
C GLN A 152 9.04 -22.44 29.44
N ILE A 153 8.65 -21.76 28.35
CA ILE A 153 7.29 -21.77 27.82
C ILE A 153 7.27 -22.61 26.54
N ASP A 154 6.46 -23.66 26.52
CA ASP A 154 6.06 -24.33 25.28
C ASP A 154 5.13 -23.38 24.50
N HIS A 155 5.73 -22.61 23.57
CA HIS A 155 5.03 -21.57 22.82
C HIS A 155 3.89 -22.12 21.98
N VAL A 156 4.01 -23.32 21.44
CA VAL A 156 2.98 -23.91 20.57
C VAL A 156 1.72 -24.21 21.37
N GLU A 157 1.88 -24.80 22.56
CA GLU A 157 0.75 -25.10 23.43
C GLU A 157 0.12 -23.84 24.03
N HIS A 158 0.95 -22.87 24.44
CA HIS A 158 0.44 -21.62 25.02
C HIS A 158 -0.24 -20.72 23.99
N ALA A 159 0.26 -20.64 22.76
CA ALA A 159 -0.37 -19.89 21.68
C ALA A 159 -1.77 -20.43 21.36
N LYS A 160 -1.94 -21.76 21.34
CA LYS A 160 -3.27 -22.39 21.14
C LYS A 160 -4.28 -22.04 22.23
N ARG A 161 -3.82 -21.85 23.47
CA ARG A 161 -4.69 -21.59 24.63
C ARG A 161 -5.05 -20.12 24.81
N ASN A 162 -4.11 -19.20 24.54
CA ASN A 162 -4.30 -17.78 24.79
C ASN A 162 -4.88 -17.02 23.60
N GLY A 163 -4.81 -17.58 22.38
CA GLY A 163 -5.54 -17.09 21.20
C GLY A 163 -5.07 -15.76 20.62
N SER A 164 -4.08 -15.08 21.22
CA SER A 164 -3.44 -13.90 20.63
C SER A 164 -1.98 -13.74 21.05
N CYS A 165 -1.14 -13.28 20.13
CA CYS A 165 0.28 -12.97 20.35
C CYS A 165 0.48 -11.90 21.44
N ILE A 166 -0.35 -10.85 21.43
CA ILE A 166 -0.22 -9.72 22.36
C ILE A 166 -0.72 -10.04 23.78
N SER A 167 -1.28 -11.24 24.02
CA SER A 167 -1.65 -11.65 25.39
C SER A 167 -0.43 -11.85 26.30
N CYS A 168 0.74 -12.10 25.69
CA CYS A 168 2.00 -12.31 26.38
C CYS A 168 3.12 -11.39 25.89
N HIS A 169 3.03 -10.89 24.65
CA HIS A 169 3.98 -9.93 24.05
C HIS A 169 3.45 -8.51 24.12
N VAL A 170 3.42 -7.96 25.34
CA VAL A 170 3.02 -6.57 25.64
C VAL A 170 4.19 -5.61 25.64
#